data_AF-A0A966JCD7-F1
#
_entry.id   AF-A0A966JCD7-F1
#
_cell.length_a   1.000
_cell.length_b   1.000
_cell.length_c   1.000
_cell.angle_alpha   90.00
_cell.angle_beta   90.00
_cell.angle_gamma   90.00
#
_symmetry.space_group_name_H-M   'P 1'
#
loop_
_entity.id
_entity.type
_entity.pdbx_description
1 polymer ?
#
loop_
_entity_poly.entity_id
_entity_poly.type
_entity_poly.pdbx_seq_one_letter_code
_entity_poly.pdbx_strand_id
1 'polypeptide(L)'
;MTPSGAASEDKLIVSADGAGVGMRRGRTLLTRRASLRVLLRGCAVAVVAGSMVVAISGCYGFSGGGGLPRNLKTVAIQPFDNQTAAPELQRELFEQLRQVLRDRLNLREAPEAKADLVVRGTIVNYDVDLPLGAAADGRNTASTRRRLQLTIDVEIVESATSRVLLNKKGLSREGQYAEGGEASGRKNAIESILADIVEGVQSQW
;
A
#
# COMPACT_ATOMS: atom_id res chain seq x y z
N MET A 1 53.18 9.08 -14.96
CA MET A 1 52.90 8.57 -16.31
C MET A 1 51.59 7.80 -16.27
N THR A 2 50.79 8.07 -17.28
CA THR A 2 49.35 7.92 -17.46
C THR A 2 48.88 6.48 -17.77
N PRO A 3 47.54 6.25 -17.80
CA PRO A 3 46.89 5.02 -17.37
C PRO A 3 46.21 4.23 -18.51
N SER A 4 45.55 3.12 -18.15
CA SER A 4 44.52 2.43 -18.93
C SER A 4 43.38 2.15 -17.93
N GLY A 5 42.14 2.66 -18.01
CA GLY A 5 41.20 2.84 -19.14
C GLY A 5 40.55 1.47 -19.42
N ALA A 6 39.24 1.21 -19.32
CA ALA A 6 37.99 1.98 -19.26
C ALA A 6 36.86 1.11 -18.61
N ALA A 7 35.92 1.65 -17.82
CA ALA A 7 34.49 1.95 -18.12
C ALA A 7 33.77 0.88 -18.97
N SER A 8 32.78 0.11 -18.49
CA SER A 8 31.41 0.45 -18.02
C SER A 8 30.58 1.19 -19.07
N GLU A 9 29.59 0.51 -19.64
CA GLU A 9 28.27 0.96 -20.15
C GLU A 9 27.67 -0.20 -20.97
N ASP A 10 26.54 -0.77 -20.56
CA ASP A 10 25.17 -0.34 -20.87
C ASP A 10 24.57 -1.21 -22.00
N LYS A 11 23.26 -1.36 -21.91
CA LYS A 11 22.35 -1.58 -23.03
C LYS A 11 21.73 -2.97 -23.21
N LEU A 12 20.56 -3.07 -22.57
CA LEU A 12 19.27 -3.21 -23.25
C LEU A 12 19.09 -4.49 -24.10
N ILE A 13 18.44 -5.47 -23.48
CA ILE A 13 17.76 -6.55 -24.18
C ILE A 13 16.48 -6.00 -24.84
N VAL A 14 16.46 -5.97 -26.17
CA VAL A 14 15.29 -5.66 -27.01
C VAL A 14 15.09 -6.77 -28.04
N SER A 15 13.95 -7.45 -27.89
CA SER A 15 12.96 -7.80 -28.92
C SER A 15 13.26 -8.80 -30.05
N ALA A 16 12.18 -9.55 -30.34
CA ALA A 16 11.76 -10.07 -31.65
C ALA A 16 12.60 -11.22 -32.23
N ASP A 17 12.11 -12.09 -33.10
CA ASP A 17 10.82 -12.52 -33.63
C ASP A 17 11.21 -13.74 -34.48
N GLY A 18 10.49 -14.85 -34.34
CA GLY A 18 10.84 -16.12 -34.97
C GLY A 18 9.83 -16.54 -36.02
N ALA A 19 9.74 -15.81 -37.13
CA ALA A 19 8.93 -16.18 -38.29
C ALA A 19 9.75 -16.99 -39.32
N GLY A 20 9.31 -18.22 -39.60
CA GLY A 20 9.85 -19.09 -40.64
C GLY A 20 8.90 -19.27 -41.82
N VAL A 21 9.31 -18.70 -42.97
CA VAL A 21 9.30 -19.24 -44.34
C VAL A 21 8.00 -19.79 -44.95
N GLY A 22 7.64 -19.25 -46.13
CA GLY A 22 6.73 -19.90 -47.08
C GLY A 22 6.39 -19.09 -48.33
N MET A 23 7.31 -19.00 -49.28
CA MET A 23 7.22 -18.25 -50.53
C MET A 23 6.49 -19.03 -51.65
N ARG A 24 5.58 -18.39 -52.41
CA ARG A 24 5.48 -18.51 -53.90
C ARG A 24 4.34 -17.69 -54.56
N ARG A 25 4.78 -16.76 -55.41
CA ARG A 25 4.39 -16.46 -56.82
C ARG A 25 2.92 -16.23 -57.24
N GLY A 26 2.73 -15.11 -57.97
CA GLY A 26 1.92 -15.05 -59.21
C GLY A 26 0.77 -14.05 -59.16
N ARG A 27 1.01 -12.78 -59.54
CA ARG A 27 0.69 -12.16 -60.85
C ARG A 27 -0.81 -11.92 -61.13
N THR A 28 -1.07 -10.62 -61.31
CA THR A 28 -1.92 -9.98 -62.34
C THR A 28 -3.46 -9.94 -62.20
N LEU A 29 -3.91 -8.70 -61.95
CA LEU A 29 -4.83 -7.88 -62.78
C LEU A 29 -6.35 -8.09 -62.69
N LEU A 30 -6.98 -6.92 -62.81
CA LEU A 30 -8.31 -6.61 -63.37
C LEU A 30 -9.52 -6.61 -62.42
N THR A 31 -9.79 -5.40 -61.91
CA THR A 31 -10.98 -4.58 -62.19
C THR A 31 -12.40 -5.15 -62.11
N ARG A 32 -13.29 -4.23 -61.69
CA ARG A 32 -14.76 -4.13 -61.89
C ARG A 32 -15.60 -4.77 -60.77
N ARG A 33 -16.22 -3.94 -59.93
CA ARG A 33 -17.45 -3.12 -60.12
C ARG A 33 -18.72 -3.93 -59.90
N ALA A 34 -19.63 -3.26 -59.19
CA ALA A 34 -21.09 -3.43 -59.17
C ALA A 34 -21.67 -4.41 -58.15
N SER A 35 -22.02 -3.83 -57.00
CA SER A 35 -23.41 -3.64 -56.54
C SER A 35 -24.48 -4.57 -57.13
N LEU A 36 -25.15 -5.34 -56.28
CA LEU A 36 -26.62 -5.51 -56.24
C LEU A 36 -26.93 -6.37 -55.01
N ARG A 37 -27.45 -5.80 -53.92
CA ARG A 37 -28.87 -5.88 -53.55
C ARG A 37 -29.51 -7.21 -53.98
N VAL A 38 -29.98 -7.99 -53.01
CA VAL A 38 -31.41 -8.19 -52.74
C VAL A 38 -31.57 -9.19 -51.60
N LEU A 39 -32.31 -8.74 -50.58
CA LEU A 39 -32.85 -9.54 -49.50
C LEU A 39 -33.79 -10.61 -50.04
N LEU A 40 -33.69 -11.85 -49.54
CA LEU A 40 -34.81 -12.78 -49.58
C LEU A 40 -34.89 -13.58 -48.28
N ARG A 41 -36.13 -13.66 -47.81
CA ARG A 41 -36.57 -13.98 -46.47
C ARG A 41 -36.74 -15.50 -46.31
N GLY A 42 -36.24 -16.02 -45.20
CA GLY A 42 -36.87 -17.04 -44.36
C GLY A 42 -37.05 -18.46 -44.91
N CYS A 43 -36.31 -19.42 -44.35
CA CYS A 43 -36.87 -20.53 -43.56
C CYS A 43 -35.77 -21.46 -43.03
N ALA A 44 -36.04 -22.02 -41.85
CA ALA A 44 -35.52 -23.28 -41.33
C ALA A 44 -34.02 -23.37 -40.96
N VAL A 45 -33.76 -23.10 -39.68
CA VAL A 45 -33.03 -23.99 -38.75
C VAL A 45 -31.95 -24.86 -39.39
N ALA A 46 -30.69 -24.42 -39.27
CA ALA A 46 -29.54 -25.30 -39.34
C ALA A 46 -28.48 -24.82 -38.33
N VAL A 47 -28.52 -25.46 -37.16
CA VAL A 47 -27.35 -25.94 -36.42
C VAL A 47 -26.28 -24.89 -36.06
N VAL A 48 -26.46 -24.32 -34.87
CA VAL A 48 -25.51 -24.41 -33.75
C VAL A 48 -24.02 -24.35 -34.15
N ALA A 49 -23.54 -23.14 -34.37
CA ALA A 49 -22.14 -22.76 -34.12
C ALA A 49 -22.11 -21.30 -33.64
N GLY A 50 -23.04 -20.98 -32.73
CA GLY A 50 -23.12 -19.67 -32.07
C GLY A 50 -22.02 -19.55 -31.02
N SER A 51 -20.95 -18.85 -31.39
CA SER A 51 -20.29 -17.83 -30.57
C SER A 51 -20.57 -17.91 -29.05
N MET A 52 -19.77 -18.68 -28.32
CA MET A 52 -19.71 -18.61 -26.86
C MET A 52 -18.31 -18.12 -26.46
N VAL A 53 -17.98 -16.89 -26.89
CA VAL A 53 -16.95 -16.08 -26.24
C VAL A 53 -17.56 -15.65 -24.92
N VAL A 54 -17.26 -16.42 -23.88
CA VAL A 54 -17.54 -16.07 -22.49
C VAL A 54 -16.57 -14.96 -22.11
N ALA A 55 -16.91 -13.74 -22.48
CA ALA A 55 -16.31 -12.53 -21.93
C ALA A 55 -16.76 -12.41 -20.46
N ILE A 56 -16.09 -13.12 -19.56
CA ILE A 56 -16.07 -12.75 -18.14
C ILE A 56 -15.12 -11.55 -18.03
N SER A 57 -15.49 -10.43 -18.67
CA SER A 57 -15.13 -9.14 -18.13
C SER A 57 -16.02 -8.98 -16.91
N GLY A 58 -15.63 -9.64 -15.81
CA GLY A 58 -16.11 -9.27 -14.50
C GLY A 58 -15.94 -7.76 -14.43
N CYS A 59 -17.05 -7.03 -14.33
CA CYS A 59 -17.05 -5.69 -13.79
C CYS A 59 -16.58 -5.83 -12.34
N TYR A 60 -15.28 -6.05 -12.15
CA TYR A 60 -14.57 -5.53 -11.02
C TYR A 60 -14.61 -4.02 -11.22
N GLY A 61 -15.77 -3.43 -10.91
CA GLY A 61 -15.84 -2.08 -10.40
C GLY A 61 -15.10 -2.12 -9.08
N PHE A 62 -13.76 -2.12 -9.17
CA PHE A 62 -12.93 -1.70 -8.08
C PHE A 62 -13.31 -0.23 -7.88
N SER A 63 -14.34 0.01 -7.07
CA SER A 63 -14.50 1.26 -6.35
C SER A 63 -13.29 1.35 -5.44
N GLY A 64 -12.14 1.70 -6.04
CA GLY A 64 -10.92 1.99 -5.33
C GLY A 64 -11.23 3.16 -4.41
N GLY A 65 -11.34 2.84 -3.12
CA GLY A 65 -11.78 3.83 -2.16
C GLY A 65 -12.26 3.22 -0.87
N GLY A 66 -11.50 2.28 -0.30
CA GLY A 66 -11.49 2.06 1.16
C GLY A 66 -10.90 3.31 1.82
N GLY A 67 -11.62 4.41 1.72
CA GLY A 67 -11.20 5.75 2.11
C GLY A 67 -12.30 6.39 2.92
N LEU A 68 -11.93 7.35 3.77
CA LEU A 68 -12.87 7.98 4.68
C LEU A 68 -14.05 8.59 3.91
N PRO A 69 -15.27 8.52 4.45
CA PRO A 69 -16.44 9.12 3.84
C PRO A 69 -16.26 10.63 3.71
N ARG A 70 -16.84 11.23 2.67
CA ARG A 70 -16.58 12.62 2.25
C ARG A 70 -16.94 13.70 3.29
N ASN A 71 -17.68 13.34 4.33
CA ASN A 71 -18.00 14.21 5.46
C ASN A 71 -16.86 14.31 6.48
N LEU A 72 -15.98 13.31 6.58
CA LEU A 72 -14.87 13.30 7.54
C LEU A 72 -13.63 13.92 6.89
N LYS A 73 -13.38 15.21 7.17
CA LYS A 73 -12.25 15.94 6.58
C LYS A 73 -11.28 16.47 7.61
N THR A 74 -11.70 16.57 8.86
CA THR A 74 -10.91 17.19 9.92
C THR A 74 -10.63 16.23 11.06
N VAL A 75 -9.44 16.35 11.64
CA VAL A 75 -8.98 15.52 12.76
C VAL A 75 -8.36 16.39 13.85
N ALA A 76 -8.70 16.08 15.09
CA ALA A 76 -8.02 16.56 16.28
C ALA A 76 -7.22 15.41 16.87
N ILE A 77 -5.93 15.64 17.10
CA ILE A 77 -5.06 14.66 17.72
C ILE A 77 -4.79 15.16 19.12
N GLN A 78 -5.22 14.41 20.13
CA GLN A 78 -4.90 14.73 21.51
C GLN A 78 -3.44 14.35 21.81
N PRO A 79 -2.79 15.04 22.75
CA PRO A 79 -1.51 14.58 23.29
C PRO A 79 -1.65 13.14 23.80
N PHE A 80 -0.77 12.26 23.34
CA PHE A 80 -0.74 10.89 23.84
C PHE A 80 -0.29 10.88 25.29
N ASP A 81 -0.96 10.08 26.12
CA ASP A 81 -0.52 9.84 27.49
C ASP A 81 0.72 8.94 27.46
N ASN A 82 1.78 9.31 28.17
CA ASN A 82 3.04 8.56 28.15
C ASN A 82 3.31 7.90 29.49
N GLN A 83 3.23 6.57 29.54
CA GLN A 83 3.52 5.77 30.73
C GLN A 83 4.99 5.31 30.77
N THR A 84 5.81 5.74 29.82
CA THR A 84 7.22 5.38 29.69
C THR A 84 8.15 6.49 30.16
N ALA A 85 9.44 6.18 30.33
CA ALA A 85 10.46 7.16 30.70
C ALA A 85 11.00 8.01 29.53
N ALA A 86 10.55 7.76 28.30
CA ALA A 86 11.08 8.38 27.08
C ALA A 86 10.09 9.44 26.52
N PRO A 87 10.26 10.74 26.85
CA PRO A 87 9.35 11.80 26.39
C PRO A 87 9.42 12.07 24.89
N GLU A 88 10.52 11.70 24.23
CA GLU A 88 10.71 11.88 22.80
C GLU A 88 9.78 10.98 21.96
N LEU A 89 9.35 9.84 22.49
CA LEU A 89 8.35 8.97 21.85
C LEU A 89 7.05 9.71 21.60
N GLN A 90 6.56 10.44 22.61
CA GLN A 90 5.31 11.17 22.51
C GLN A 90 5.37 12.23 21.41
N ARG A 91 6.51 12.93 21.30
CA ARG A 91 6.71 13.96 20.27
C ARG A 91 6.81 13.34 18.88
N GLU A 92 7.65 12.32 18.72
CA GLU A 92 7.89 11.67 17.43
C GLU A 92 6.62 10.98 16.90
N LEU A 93 5.89 10.25 17.78
CA LEU A 93 4.61 9.64 17.44
C LEU A 93 3.59 10.67 16.98
N PHE A 94 3.47 11.79 17.70
CA PHE A 94 2.52 12.86 17.36
C PHE A 94 2.84 13.51 16.02
N GLU A 95 4.11 13.83 15.76
CA GLU A 95 4.56 14.44 14.50
C GLU A 95 4.35 13.49 13.31
N GLN A 96 4.73 12.21 13.46
CA GLN A 96 4.55 11.23 12.40
C GLN A 96 3.07 10.89 12.16
N LEU A 97 2.26 10.76 13.21
CA LEU A 97 0.83 10.53 13.07
C LEU A 97 0.16 11.67 12.30
N ARG A 98 0.47 12.92 12.66
CA ARG A 98 -0.01 14.11 11.95
C ARG A 98 0.31 14.05 10.46
N GLN A 99 1.55 13.70 10.13
CA GLN A 99 1.99 13.57 8.75
C GLN A 99 1.24 12.45 8.02
N VAL A 100 1.17 11.26 8.62
CA VAL A 100 0.50 10.09 8.03
C VAL A 100 -0.99 10.33 7.81
N LEU A 101 -1.70 10.96 8.76
CA LEU A 101 -3.13 11.27 8.61
C LEU A 101 -3.38 12.30 7.49
N ARG A 102 -2.49 13.27 7.31
CA ARG A 102 -2.57 14.20 6.18
C ARG A 102 -2.24 13.52 4.86
N ASP A 103 -1.16 12.76 4.80
CA ASP A 103 -0.63 12.19 3.56
C ASP A 103 -1.43 10.99 3.06
N ARG A 104 -1.93 10.14 3.97
CA ARG A 104 -2.66 8.89 3.63
C ARG A 104 -4.17 9.06 3.65
N LEU A 105 -4.71 9.85 4.57
CA LEU A 105 -6.16 10.00 4.74
C LEU A 105 -6.69 11.36 4.27
N ASN A 106 -5.81 12.28 3.84
CA ASN A 106 -6.17 13.63 3.40
C ASN A 106 -6.98 14.41 4.47
N LEU A 107 -6.73 14.11 5.76
CA LEU A 107 -7.37 14.79 6.89
C LEU A 107 -6.64 16.09 7.20
N ARG A 108 -7.38 17.15 7.46
CA ARG A 108 -6.86 18.45 7.90
C ARG A 108 -6.92 18.54 9.41
N GLU A 109 -5.91 19.10 10.03
CA GLU A 109 -5.95 19.30 11.47
C GLU A 109 -6.86 20.45 11.87
N ALA A 110 -7.64 20.23 12.91
CA ALA A 110 -8.54 21.21 13.50
C ALA A 110 -8.52 21.09 15.03
N PRO A 111 -8.87 22.16 15.77
CA PRO A 111 -9.10 22.04 17.21
C PRO A 111 -10.26 21.06 17.48
N GLU A 112 -10.20 20.35 18.62
CA GLU A 112 -11.20 19.32 19.01
C GLU A 112 -12.65 19.80 18.86
N ALA A 113 -12.93 21.04 19.24
CA ALA A 113 -14.26 21.64 19.14
C ALA A 113 -14.83 21.74 17.71
N LYS A 114 -14.00 21.61 16.67
CA LYS A 114 -14.38 21.70 15.25
C LYS A 114 -13.95 20.48 14.43
N ALA A 115 -13.34 19.48 15.06
CA ALA A 115 -12.83 18.31 14.37
C ALA A 115 -13.91 17.24 14.21
N ASP A 116 -13.97 16.60 13.05
CA ASP A 116 -14.89 15.49 12.79
C ASP A 116 -14.43 14.22 13.51
N LEU A 117 -13.11 14.04 13.64
CA LEU A 117 -12.46 12.91 14.29
C LEU A 117 -11.58 13.34 15.45
N VAL A 118 -11.60 12.59 16.54
CA VAL A 118 -10.69 12.76 17.67
C VAL A 118 -9.85 11.50 17.82
N VAL A 119 -8.53 11.66 17.76
CA VAL A 119 -7.56 10.59 18.01
C VAL A 119 -7.03 10.74 19.43
N ARG A 120 -7.10 9.64 20.18
CA ARG A 120 -6.61 9.52 21.55
C ARG A 120 -5.76 8.26 21.65
N GLY A 121 -4.79 8.27 22.56
CA GLY A 121 -3.99 7.09 22.80
C GLY A 121 -3.04 7.24 23.97
N THR A 122 -2.48 6.09 24.35
CA THR A 122 -1.57 5.96 25.47
C THR A 122 -0.40 5.09 25.05
N ILE A 123 0.81 5.56 25.33
CA ILE A 123 2.04 4.79 25.16
C ILE A 123 2.21 3.97 26.42
N VAL A 124 1.98 2.65 26.30
CA VAL A 124 1.90 1.73 27.43
C VAL A 124 3.28 1.22 27.80
N ASN A 125 4.07 0.81 26.80
CA ASN A 125 5.37 0.21 27.02
C ASN A 125 6.37 0.60 25.92
N TYR A 126 7.61 0.80 26.34
CA TYR A 126 8.75 0.98 25.46
C TYR A 126 9.95 0.27 26.06
N ASP A 127 10.27 -0.89 25.50
CA ASP A 127 11.40 -1.72 25.92
C ASP A 127 12.45 -1.72 24.81
N VAL A 128 13.69 -1.44 25.18
CA VAL A 128 14.85 -1.38 24.27
C VAL A 128 15.82 -2.49 24.63
N ASP A 129 16.68 -2.86 23.69
CA ASP A 129 17.73 -3.85 23.90
C ASP A 129 17.20 -5.27 24.21
N LEU A 130 16.02 -5.62 23.69
CA LEU A 130 15.50 -6.99 23.75
C LEU A 130 16.48 -7.94 23.04
N PRO A 131 16.87 -9.06 23.68
CA PRO A 131 17.80 -10.02 23.10
C PRO A 131 17.19 -10.63 21.84
N LEU A 132 17.94 -10.59 20.75
CA LEU A 132 17.63 -11.42 19.58
C LEU A 132 17.80 -12.87 20.00
N GLY A 133 16.71 -13.63 20.08
CA GLY A 133 16.78 -15.07 20.29
C GLY A 133 17.86 -15.67 19.39
N ALA A 134 18.80 -16.42 19.99
CA ALA A 134 19.96 -16.96 19.29
C ALA A 134 19.50 -17.74 18.05
N ALA A 135 19.88 -17.28 16.86
CA ALA A 135 19.67 -18.04 15.65
C ALA A 135 20.48 -19.34 15.78
N ALA A 136 19.80 -20.49 15.80
CA ALA A 136 20.41 -21.81 15.94
C ALA A 136 21.24 -22.26 14.73
N ASP A 137 21.40 -21.39 13.71
CA ASP A 137 22.18 -21.67 12.51
C ASP A 137 23.48 -20.85 12.54
N GLY A 138 24.59 -21.52 12.83
CA GLY A 138 25.95 -20.97 13.00
C GLY A 138 26.57 -20.34 11.74
N ARG A 139 25.75 -19.93 10.76
CA ARG A 139 26.16 -19.16 9.58
C ARG A 139 25.73 -17.70 9.60
N ASN A 140 24.87 -17.30 10.54
CA ASN A 140 24.53 -15.88 10.67
C ASN A 140 25.52 -15.22 11.61
N THR A 141 26.61 -14.70 11.04
CA THR A 141 27.58 -13.84 11.75
C THR A 141 26.82 -12.84 12.60
N ALA A 142 27.07 -12.89 13.91
CA ALA A 142 26.48 -12.07 14.95
C ALA A 142 26.44 -10.59 14.55
N SER A 143 25.38 -10.19 13.87
CA SER A 143 24.99 -8.80 13.80
C SER A 143 24.43 -8.53 15.18
N THR A 144 25.12 -7.69 15.98
CA THR A 144 24.61 -7.11 17.23
C THR A 144 23.44 -6.17 16.91
N ARG A 145 22.43 -6.71 16.24
CA ARG A 145 21.14 -6.07 16.06
C ARG A 145 20.42 -6.20 17.39
N ARG A 146 19.72 -5.14 17.75
CA ARG A 146 18.88 -5.09 18.94
C ARG A 146 17.45 -4.91 18.48
N ARG A 147 16.52 -5.35 19.33
CA ARG A 147 15.10 -5.13 19.13
C ARG A 147 14.62 -4.16 20.19
N LEU A 148 13.72 -3.30 19.78
CA LEU A 148 12.83 -2.59 20.70
C LEU A 148 11.42 -3.06 20.46
N GLN A 149 10.61 -2.99 21.50
CA GLN A 149 9.18 -3.25 21.45
C GLN A 149 8.44 -2.01 21.93
N LEU A 150 7.57 -1.48 21.07
CA LEU A 150 6.69 -0.37 21.38
C LEU A 150 5.26 -0.90 21.45
N THR A 151 4.58 -0.65 22.58
CA THR A 151 3.18 -1.02 22.77
C THR A 151 2.35 0.22 23.05
N ILE A 152 1.29 0.41 22.27
CA ILE A 152 0.37 1.55 22.42
C ILE A 152 -1.08 1.08 22.48
N ASP A 153 -1.91 1.88 23.15
CA ASP A 153 -3.35 1.86 23.03
C ASP A 153 -3.78 3.05 22.18
N VAL A 154 -4.69 2.83 21.24
CA VAL A 154 -5.20 3.89 20.36
C VAL A 154 -6.71 3.76 20.16
N GLU A 155 -7.36 4.91 20.23
CA GLU A 155 -8.80 5.06 20.02
C GLU A 155 -9.06 6.24 19.10
N ILE A 156 -9.95 6.03 18.12
CA ILE A 156 -10.40 7.05 17.18
C ILE A 156 -11.91 7.12 17.24
N VAL A 157 -12.44 8.30 17.55
CA VAL A 157 -13.86 8.55 17.74
C VAL A 157 -14.33 9.63 16.78
N GLU A 158 -15.54 9.47 16.22
CA GLU A 158 -16.22 10.52 15.46
C GLU A 158 -16.93 11.48 16.43
N SER A 159 -16.59 12.77 16.39
CA SER A 159 -17.12 13.78 17.31
C SER A 159 -18.62 13.99 17.17
N ALA A 160 -19.14 13.90 15.93
CA ALA A 160 -20.55 14.18 15.64
C ALA A 160 -21.50 13.11 16.18
N THR A 161 -21.10 11.85 16.15
CA THR A 161 -21.93 10.70 16.54
C THR A 161 -21.47 10.05 17.84
N SER A 162 -20.29 10.45 18.36
CA SER A 162 -19.58 9.76 19.45
C SER A 162 -19.34 8.27 19.15
N ARG A 163 -19.30 7.89 17.87
CA ARG A 163 -19.05 6.51 17.44
C ARG A 163 -17.55 6.24 17.47
N VAL A 164 -17.16 5.14 18.11
CA VAL A 164 -15.80 4.62 18.05
C VAL A 164 -15.56 3.98 16.68
N LEU A 165 -14.63 4.53 15.90
CA LEU A 165 -14.26 4.02 14.58
C LEU A 165 -13.14 2.98 14.67
N LEU A 166 -12.17 3.22 15.55
CA LEU A 166 -11.07 2.31 15.81
C LEU A 166 -10.82 2.27 17.31
N ASN A 167 -10.72 1.06 17.86
CA ASN A 167 -10.21 0.85 19.22
C ASN A 167 -9.27 -0.35 19.17
N LYS A 168 -7.98 -0.07 19.36
CA LYS A 168 -6.92 -1.07 19.36
C LYS A 168 -6.15 -0.92 20.66
N LYS A 169 -6.29 -1.93 21.52
CA LYS A 169 -5.55 -2.00 22.78
C LYS A 169 -4.39 -2.98 22.66
N GLY A 170 -3.26 -2.65 23.28
CA GLY A 170 -2.05 -3.46 23.27
C GLY A 170 -1.44 -3.63 21.87
N LEU A 171 -1.56 -2.62 21.00
CA LEU A 171 -0.96 -2.65 19.68
C LEU A 171 0.56 -2.59 19.83
N SER A 172 1.21 -3.74 19.63
CA SER A 172 2.66 -3.89 19.78
C SER A 172 3.35 -4.06 18.43
N ARG A 173 4.47 -3.36 18.25
CA ARG A 173 5.37 -3.53 17.10
C ARG A 173 6.83 -3.54 17.54
N GLU A 174 7.60 -4.37 16.86
CA GLU A 174 9.03 -4.47 17.05
C GLU A 174 9.78 -3.56 16.08
N GLY A 175 10.80 -2.87 16.56
CA GLY A 175 11.77 -2.13 15.77
C GLY A 175 13.13 -2.80 15.84
N GLN A 176 13.73 -3.14 14.69
CA GLN A 176 15.09 -3.68 14.64
C GLN A 176 16.09 -2.58 14.31
N TYR A 177 17.20 -2.53 15.04
CA TYR A 177 18.28 -1.56 14.82
C TYR A 177 19.65 -2.19 15.07
N ALA A 178 20.69 -1.62 14.46
CA ALA A 178 22.07 -1.93 14.80
C ALA A 178 22.48 -1.18 16.08
N GLU A 179 23.57 -1.58 16.74
CA GLU A 179 24.10 -0.89 17.92
C GLU A 179 24.25 0.64 17.70
N GLY A 180 23.74 1.45 18.63
CA GLY A 180 23.70 2.92 18.53
C GLY A 180 22.61 3.47 17.58
N GLY A 181 21.85 2.61 16.90
CA GLY A 181 20.81 2.97 15.93
C GLY A 181 19.37 3.01 16.48
N GLU A 182 19.18 3.10 17.80
CA GLU A 182 17.88 3.00 18.46
C GLU A 182 16.82 3.95 17.85
N ALA A 183 17.21 5.20 17.57
CA ALA A 183 16.32 6.19 16.96
C ALA A 183 15.75 5.73 15.61
N SER A 184 16.53 5.01 14.79
CA SER A 184 16.04 4.45 13.53
C SER A 184 15.08 3.29 13.77
N GLY A 185 15.40 2.40 14.73
CA GLY A 185 14.51 1.30 15.10
C GLY A 185 13.17 1.80 15.64
N ARG A 186 13.21 2.88 16.42
CA ARG A 186 12.04 3.51 17.02
C ARG A 186 11.13 4.09 15.94
N LYS A 187 11.68 4.85 15.01
CA LYS A 187 10.94 5.36 13.85
C LYS A 187 10.28 4.24 13.05
N ASN A 188 11.00 3.15 12.78
CA ASN A 188 10.44 2.00 12.06
C ASN A 188 9.26 1.36 12.81
N ALA A 189 9.36 1.22 14.14
CA ALA A 189 8.28 0.69 14.97
C ALA A 189 7.06 1.64 14.97
N ILE A 190 7.28 2.94 15.11
CA ILE A 190 6.23 3.96 15.05
C ILE A 190 5.54 3.91 13.68
N GLU A 191 6.29 3.96 12.57
CA GLU A 191 5.73 3.90 11.22
C GLU A 191 4.87 2.65 11.00
N SER A 192 5.31 1.49 11.52
CA SER A 192 4.57 0.23 11.44
C SER A 192 3.26 0.27 12.24
N ILE A 193 3.26 0.92 13.41
CA ILE A 193 2.06 1.15 14.22
C ILE A 193 1.10 2.10 13.49
N LEU A 194 1.61 3.19 12.94
CA LEU A 194 0.82 4.19 12.21
C LEU A 194 0.19 3.59 10.95
N ALA A 195 0.91 2.72 10.25
CA ALA A 195 0.37 1.98 9.11
C ALA A 195 -0.84 1.10 9.52
N ASP A 196 -0.72 0.35 10.62
CA ASP A 196 -1.82 -0.48 11.16
C ASP A 196 -3.03 0.38 11.58
N ILE A 197 -2.79 1.56 12.16
CA ILE A 197 -3.86 2.52 12.49
C ILE A 197 -4.58 2.99 11.23
N VAL A 198 -3.85 3.40 10.20
CA VAL A 198 -4.44 3.88 8.93
C VAL A 198 -5.25 2.77 8.27
N GLU A 199 -4.69 1.57 8.19
CA GLU A 199 -5.38 0.40 7.65
C GLU A 199 -6.63 0.06 8.47
N GLY A 200 -6.52 0.09 9.80
CA GLY A 200 -7.63 -0.14 10.72
C GLY A 200 -8.77 0.87 10.53
N VAL A 201 -8.45 2.15 10.34
CA VAL A 201 -9.45 3.19 10.03
C VAL A 201 -10.07 2.92 8.66
N GLN A 202 -9.27 2.69 7.63
CA GLN A 202 -9.77 2.45 6.27
C GLN A 202 -10.65 1.20 6.18
N SER A 203 -10.37 0.16 6.98
CA SER A 203 -11.15 -1.08 7.00
C SER A 203 -12.59 -0.93 7.51
N GLN A 204 -12.94 0.23 8.06
CA GLN A 204 -14.32 0.52 8.48
C GLN A 204 -15.28 0.77 7.31
N TRP A 205 -14.77 0.82 6.07
CA TRP A 205 -15.52 1.11 4.84
C TRP A 205 -15.10 0.19 3.68
#